data_AF-A0A7C6QDM3-F1
#
_entry.id   AF-A0A7C6QDM3-F1
#
_cell.length_a   1.000
_cell.length_b   1.000
_cell.length_c   1.000
_cell.angle_alpha   90.00
_cell.angle_beta   90.00
_cell.angle_gamma   90.00
#
_symmetry.space_group_name_H-M   'P 1'
#
loop_
_entity.id
_entity.type
_entity.pdbx_description
1 polymer ?
#
loop_
_entity_poly.entity_id
_entity_poly.type
_entity_poly.pdbx_seq_one_letter_code
_entity_poly.pdbx_strand_id
1 'polypeptide(L)'
;MAACLAWLLNRFLYGRFGSSVVGTMVPVLEELLKTGLAVLCRTSIIGTHGVFGMVEFVWDFSNPGTGHWLPALAGLLSHLLYGFLTYWIALLTNNLGLGVLVAAVVHMAWNRLMLRLDS
;
A
#
# COMPACT_ATOMS: atom_id res chain seq x y z
N MET A 1 -8.86 -2.54 -9.88
CA MET A 1 -9.43 -3.58 -9.01
C MET A 1 -8.79 -3.59 -7.62
N ALA A 2 -7.46 -3.76 -7.52
CA ALA A 2 -6.75 -3.70 -6.23
C ALA A 2 -7.04 -2.41 -5.45
N ALA A 3 -6.92 -1.25 -6.09
CA ALA A 3 -7.20 0.05 -5.46
C ALA A 3 -8.67 0.17 -5.00
N CYS A 4 -9.65 -0.29 -5.79
CA CYS A 4 -11.06 -0.24 -5.41
C CYS A 4 -11.37 -1.14 -4.21
N LEU A 5 -10.79 -2.36 -4.19
CA LEU A 5 -10.95 -3.31 -3.08
C LEU A 5 -10.30 -2.80 -1.80
N ALA A 6 -9.08 -2.26 -1.90
CA ALA A 6 -8.41 -1.65 -0.76
C ALA A 6 -9.17 -0.42 -0.25
N TRP A 7 -9.67 0.44 -1.14
CA TRP A 7 -10.48 1.58 -0.73
C TRP A 7 -11.78 1.16 0.00
N LEU A 8 -12.48 0.14 -0.51
CA LEU A 8 -13.67 -0.43 0.13
C LEU A 8 -13.35 -1.01 1.52
N LEU A 9 -12.25 -1.76 1.62
CA LEU A 9 -11.80 -2.34 2.89
C LEU A 9 -11.32 -1.27 3.87
N ASN A 10 -10.58 -0.26 3.41
CA ASN A 10 -10.10 0.85 4.22
C ASN A 10 -11.26 1.65 4.79
N ARG A 11 -12.27 1.96 3.97
CA ARG A 11 -13.48 2.66 4.42
C ARG A 11 -14.28 1.85 5.42
N PHE A 12 -14.42 0.54 5.22
CA PHE A 12 -15.10 -0.36 6.15
C PHE A 12 -14.35 -0.49 7.49
N LEU A 13 -13.04 -0.69 7.45
CA LEU A 13 -12.20 -0.88 8.63
C LEU A 13 -12.04 0.40 9.45
N TYR A 14 -11.88 1.54 8.79
CA TYR A 14 -11.80 2.85 9.46
C TYR A 14 -13.08 3.13 10.25
N GLY A 15 -14.26 2.90 9.65
CA GLY A 15 -15.55 3.11 10.31
C GLY A 15 -15.81 2.19 11.50
N ARG A 16 -15.09 1.06 11.60
CA ARG A 16 -15.28 0.04 12.64
C ARG A 16 -14.25 0.13 13.77
N PHE A 17 -13.01 0.55 13.47
CA PHE A 17 -11.87 0.42 14.38
C PHE A 17 -10.98 1.67 14.51
N GLY A 18 -11.31 2.77 13.82
CA GLY A 18 -10.59 4.04 13.92
C GLY A 18 -9.18 4.01 13.31
N SER A 19 -8.36 5.02 13.66
CA SER A 19 -7.04 5.27 13.06
C SER A 19 -5.98 4.19 13.37
N SER A 20 -6.14 3.42 14.45
CA SER A 20 -5.19 2.36 14.83
C SER A 20 -5.10 1.23 13.80
N VAL A 21 -6.21 0.93 13.12
CA VAL A 21 -6.27 -0.11 12.09
C VAL A 21 -5.65 0.33 10.76
N VAL A 22 -5.67 1.63 10.47
CA VAL A 22 -4.99 2.22 9.30
C VAL A 22 -3.48 2.02 9.41
N GLY A 23 -2.91 2.10 10.61
CA GLY A 23 -1.47 1.88 10.84
C GLY A 23 -1.03 0.41 10.90
N THR A 24 -1.94 -0.57 10.81
CA THR A 24 -1.61 -1.98 11.09
C THR A 24 -2.25 -2.97 10.13
N MET A 25 -3.57 -3.15 10.19
CA MET A 25 -4.25 -4.22 9.44
C MET A 25 -4.45 -3.85 7.96
N VAL A 26 -4.66 -2.56 7.68
CA VAL A 26 -4.84 -2.03 6.33
C VAL A 26 -3.62 -2.33 5.43
N PRO A 27 -2.38 -1.98 5.81
CA PRO A 27 -1.19 -2.29 5.02
C PRO A 27 -1.07 -3.77 4.68
N VAL A 28 -1.33 -4.67 5.63
CA VAL A 28 -1.23 -6.12 5.40
C VAL A 28 -2.23 -6.57 4.32
N LEU A 29 -3.49 -6.13 4.42
CA LEU A 29 -4.52 -6.48 3.44
C LEU A 29 -4.21 -5.89 2.07
N GLU A 30 -3.69 -4.68 2.02
CA GLU A 30 -3.27 -4.04 0.78
C GLU A 30 -2.17 -4.81 0.07
N GLU A 31 -1.10 -5.18 0.78
CA GLU A 31 0.01 -5.93 0.19
C GLU A 31 -0.43 -7.32 -0.30
N LEU A 32 -1.31 -7.99 0.45
CA LEU A 32 -1.92 -9.25 0.05
C LEU A 32 -2.78 -9.09 -1.21
N LEU A 33 -3.60 -8.05 -1.29
CA LEU A 33 -4.47 -7.81 -2.45
C LEU A 33 -3.70 -7.41 -3.70
N LYS A 34 -2.75 -6.47 -3.58
CA LYS A 34 -1.91 -6.03 -4.71
C LYS A 34 -1.14 -7.23 -5.28
N THR A 35 -0.49 -7.99 -4.42
CA THR A 35 0.34 -9.12 -4.84
C THR A 35 -0.51 -10.31 -5.29
N GLY A 36 -1.57 -10.64 -4.56
CA GLY A 36 -2.49 -11.72 -4.92
C GLY A 36 -3.17 -11.48 -6.27
N LEU A 37 -3.63 -10.25 -6.53
CA LEU A 37 -4.20 -9.89 -7.84
C LEU A 37 -3.15 -9.87 -8.93
N ALA A 38 -1.92 -9.42 -8.65
CA ALA A 38 -0.84 -9.47 -9.63
C ALA A 38 -0.56 -10.90 -10.08
N VAL A 39 -0.50 -11.85 -9.14
CA VAL A 39 -0.29 -13.26 -9.44
C VAL A 39 -1.49 -13.88 -10.14
N LEU A 40 -2.71 -13.64 -9.65
CA LEU A 40 -3.94 -14.21 -10.20
C LEU A 40 -4.17 -13.76 -11.64
N CYS A 41 -3.93 -12.48 -11.92
CA CYS A 41 -4.08 -11.89 -13.25
C CYS A 41 -2.83 -12.04 -14.13
N ARG A 42 -1.76 -12.67 -13.62
CA ARG A 42 -0.46 -12.82 -14.31
C ARG A 42 0.12 -11.48 -14.79
N THR A 43 0.00 -10.43 -13.98
CA THR A 43 0.55 -9.11 -14.25
C THR A 43 1.82 -8.86 -13.44
N SER A 44 2.52 -7.76 -13.75
CA SER A 44 3.70 -7.33 -12.98
C SER A 44 3.32 -6.97 -11.54
N ILE A 45 4.03 -7.54 -10.55
CA ILE A 45 3.90 -7.16 -9.13
C ILE A 45 4.23 -5.67 -8.97
N ILE A 46 5.41 -5.25 -9.43
CA ILE A 46 5.85 -3.85 -9.34
C ILE A 46 4.87 -2.93 -10.06
N GLY A 47 4.40 -3.30 -11.26
CA GLY A 47 3.43 -2.52 -12.02
C GLY A 47 2.09 -2.38 -11.31
N THR A 48 1.58 -3.47 -10.70
CA THR A 48 0.32 -3.45 -9.95
C THR A 48 0.39 -2.53 -8.74
N HIS A 49 1.52 -2.56 -8.02
CA HIS A 49 1.78 -1.66 -6.90
C HIS A 49 1.93 -0.21 -7.36
N GLY A 50 2.62 0.04 -8.47
CA GLY A 50 2.73 1.38 -9.06
C GLY A 50 1.39 1.97 -9.47
N VAL A 51 0.52 1.18 -10.11
CA VAL A 51 -0.85 1.62 -10.45
C VAL A 51 -1.65 1.95 -9.18
N PHE A 52 -1.50 1.13 -8.13
CA PHE A 52 -2.15 1.38 -6.86
C PHE A 52 -1.68 2.71 -6.25
N GLY A 53 -0.37 2.92 -6.14
CA GLY A 53 0.21 4.15 -5.64
C GLY A 53 -0.15 5.38 -6.48
N MET A 54 -0.35 5.21 -7.79
CA MET A 54 -0.80 6.30 -8.67
C MET A 54 -2.24 6.72 -8.36
N VAL A 55 -3.12 5.76 -8.07
CA VAL A 55 -4.50 6.05 -7.66
C VAL A 55 -4.52 6.83 -6.35
N GLU A 56 -3.72 6.42 -5.36
CA GLU A 56 -3.61 7.13 -4.10
C GLU A 56 -2.97 8.51 -4.26
N PHE A 57 -1.92 8.63 -5.07
CA PHE A 57 -1.30 9.91 -5.40
C PHE A 57 -2.34 10.91 -5.93
N VAL A 58 -3.16 10.49 -6.90
CA VAL A 58 -4.20 11.35 -7.48
C VAL A 58 -5.24 11.72 -6.43
N TRP A 59 -5.66 10.75 -5.60
CA TRP A 59 -6.63 10.98 -4.54
C TRP A 59 -6.12 11.99 -3.50
N ASP A 60 -4.91 11.79 -2.99
CA ASP A 60 -4.29 12.63 -1.96
C ASP A 60 -3.98 14.02 -2.50
N PHE A 61 -3.47 14.12 -3.72
CA PHE A 61 -3.20 15.40 -4.37
C PHE A 61 -4.48 16.20 -4.63
N SER A 62 -5.60 15.52 -4.94
CA SER A 62 -6.85 16.19 -5.28
C SER A 62 -7.68 16.62 -4.07
N ASN A 63 -7.26 16.30 -2.83
CA ASN A 63 -8.00 16.68 -1.62
C ASN A 63 -7.83 18.18 -1.29
N PRO A 64 -8.93 18.98 -1.29
CA PRO A 64 -8.85 20.41 -1.02
C PRO A 64 -8.37 20.70 0.42
N GLY A 65 -7.37 21.55 0.57
CA GLY A 65 -6.86 22.02 1.87
C GLY A 65 -5.75 21.16 2.50
N THR A 66 -5.50 19.95 2.01
CA THR A 66 -4.42 19.05 2.49
C THR A 66 -3.58 18.45 1.36
N GLY A 67 -3.92 18.70 0.09
CA GLY A 67 -3.26 18.19 -1.10
C GLY A 67 -1.86 18.77 -1.32
N HIS A 68 -0.89 18.33 -0.51
CA HIS A 68 0.52 18.62 -0.72
C HIS A 68 1.10 17.56 -1.68
N TRP A 69 1.69 18.02 -2.79
CA TRP A 69 2.28 17.14 -3.80
C TRP A 69 3.40 16.25 -3.26
N LEU A 70 4.11 16.70 -2.21
CA LEU A 70 5.26 16.01 -1.66
C LEU A 70 4.85 14.76 -0.84
N PRO A 71 3.91 14.81 0.13
CA PRO A 71 3.33 13.62 0.76
C PRO A 71 2.71 12.64 -0.26
N ALA A 72 1.96 13.15 -1.23
CA ALA A 72 1.37 12.31 -2.27
C ALA A 72 2.45 11.55 -3.06
N LEU A 73 3.52 12.25 -3.48
CA LEU A 73 4.64 11.64 -4.20
C LEU A 73 5.38 10.62 -3.31
N ALA A 74 5.57 10.92 -2.03
CA ALA A 74 6.17 9.99 -1.08
C ALA A 74 5.32 8.72 -0.90
N GLY A 75 3.99 8.83 -0.95
CA GLY A 75 3.06 7.70 -1.01
C GLY A 75 3.28 6.84 -2.26
N LEU A 76 3.27 7.44 -3.46
CA LEU A 76 3.52 6.72 -4.72
C LEU A 76 4.86 5.97 -4.72
N LEU A 77 5.95 6.64 -4.31
CA LEU A 77 7.28 6.04 -4.25
C LEU A 77 7.34 4.90 -3.24
N SER A 78 6.65 5.04 -2.10
CA SER A 78 6.52 3.99 -1.10
C SER A 78 5.85 2.74 -1.68
N HIS A 79 4.77 2.85 -2.45
CA HIS A 79 4.14 1.69 -3.09
C HIS A 79 5.04 1.01 -4.12
N LEU A 80 5.78 1.78 -4.92
CA LEU A 80 6.78 1.21 -5.84
C LEU A 80 7.87 0.45 -5.08
N LEU A 81 8.31 0.98 -3.93
CA LEU A 81 9.26 0.30 -3.04
C LEU A 81 8.68 -1.00 -2.49
N TYR A 82 7.42 -1.04 -2.05
CA TYR A 82 6.78 -2.25 -1.53
C TYR A 82 6.65 -3.34 -2.60
N GLY A 83 6.29 -2.95 -3.83
CA GLY A 83 6.25 -3.86 -4.97
C GLY A 83 7.64 -4.41 -5.32
N PHE A 84 8.67 -3.54 -5.28
CA PHE A 84 10.05 -3.93 -5.47
C PHE A 84 10.52 -4.92 -4.40
N LEU A 85 10.28 -4.62 -3.12
CA LEU A 85 10.65 -5.50 -2.00
C LEU A 85 9.97 -6.86 -2.11
N THR A 86 8.67 -6.87 -2.39
CA THR A 86 7.90 -8.11 -2.60
C THR A 86 8.53 -8.96 -3.70
N TYR A 87 8.80 -8.36 -4.86
CA TYR A 87 9.37 -9.06 -6.01
C TYR A 87 10.80 -9.57 -5.74
N TRP A 88 11.68 -8.72 -5.22
CA TRP A 88 13.08 -9.10 -4.99
C TRP A 88 13.26 -10.15 -3.91
N ILE A 89 12.52 -10.05 -2.82
CA ILE A 89 12.59 -11.06 -1.75
C ILE A 89 12.01 -12.38 -2.23
N ALA A 90 10.91 -12.35 -2.98
CA ALA A 90 10.37 -13.54 -3.61
C ALA A 90 11.38 -14.20 -4.56
N LEU A 91 12.11 -13.40 -5.35
CA LEU A 91 13.16 -13.90 -6.25
C LEU A 91 14.33 -14.55 -5.48
N LEU A 92 14.82 -13.89 -4.44
CA LEU A 92 15.98 -14.35 -3.66
C LEU A 92 15.69 -15.59 -2.83
N THR A 93 14.46 -15.72 -2.33
CA THR A 93 14.08 -16.78 -1.37
C THR A 93 13.19 -17.85 -1.98
N ASN A 94 12.77 -17.66 -3.23
CA ASN A 94 11.72 -18.44 -3.90
C ASN A 94 10.42 -18.53 -3.06
N ASN A 95 10.15 -17.53 -2.22
CA ASN A 95 9.01 -17.48 -1.31
C ASN A 95 8.28 -16.14 -1.42
N LEU A 96 7.17 -16.14 -2.16
CA LEU A 96 6.34 -14.95 -2.34
C LEU A 96 5.71 -14.46 -1.03
N GLY A 97 5.33 -15.38 -0.13
CA GLY A 97 4.74 -15.03 1.16
C GLY A 97 5.70 -14.24 2.04
N LEU A 98 6.99 -14.59 2.00
CA LEU A 98 8.03 -13.82 2.71
C LEU A 98 8.22 -12.42 2.11
N GLY A 99 8.14 -12.29 0.78
CA GLY A 99 8.16 -10.99 0.12
C GLY A 99 7.01 -10.08 0.56
N VAL A 100 5.78 -10.61 0.56
CA VAL A 100 4.59 -9.89 1.04
C VAL A 100 4.72 -9.52 2.52
N LEU A 101 5.22 -10.42 3.36
CA LEU A 101 5.42 -10.16 4.78
C LEU A 101 6.37 -8.98 5.00
N VAL A 102 7.50 -8.96 4.31
CA VAL A 102 8.48 -7.87 4.46
C VAL A 102 7.92 -6.54 3.95
N ALA A 103 7.27 -6.54 2.78
CA ALA A 103 6.61 -5.33 2.27
C ALA A 103 5.55 -4.80 3.25
N ALA A 104 4.72 -5.68 3.82
CA ALA A 104 3.70 -5.31 4.79
C ALA A 104 4.30 -4.71 6.08
N VAL A 105 5.41 -5.24 6.57
CA VAL A 105 6.12 -4.68 7.74
C VAL A 105 6.64 -3.28 7.47
N VAL A 106 7.30 -3.07 6.32
CA VAL A 106 7.80 -1.75 5.92
C VAL A 106 6.64 -0.78 5.71
N HIS A 107 5.55 -1.22 5.10
CA HIS A 107 4.36 -0.42 4.87
C HIS A 107 3.68 -0.02 6.20
N MET A 108 3.52 -0.94 7.15
CA MET A 108 3.03 -0.61 8.50
C MET A 108 3.91 0.43 9.20
N ALA A 109 5.23 0.29 9.10
CA ALA A 109 6.17 1.24 9.71
C ALA A 109 6.03 2.64 9.11
N TRP A 110 5.92 2.73 7.78
CA TRP A 110 5.69 3.99 7.07
C TRP A 110 4.37 4.64 7.47
N ASN A 111 3.27 3.88 7.48
CA ASN A 111 1.95 4.43 7.81
C ASN A 111 1.89 4.93 9.26
N ARG A 112 2.52 4.22 10.20
CA ARG A 112 2.65 4.69 11.59
C ARG A 112 3.50 5.94 11.72
N LEU A 113 4.55 6.09 10.90
CA LEU A 113 5.37 7.30 10.88
C LEU A 113 4.54 8.50 10.40
N MET A 114 3.80 8.34 9.28
CA MET A 114 2.97 9.41 8.74
C MET A 114 1.87 9.83 9.71
N LEU A 115 1.16 8.87 10.32
CA LEU A 115 0.15 9.16 11.35
C LEU A 115 0.70 9.93 12.56
N ARG A 116 2.00 9.83 12.86
CA ARG A 116 2.65 10.61 13.92
C ARG A 116 3.12 12.00 13.48
N LEU A 117 3.38 12.18 12.19
CA LEU A 117 3.79 13.46 11.62
C LEU A 117 2.58 14.37 11.33
N ASP A 118 1.42 13.76 11.08
CA ASP A 118 0.15 14.45 10.82
C ASP A 118 -0.65 14.79 12.11
N SER A 119 -0.22 14.32 13.28
CA SER A 119 -0.86 14.53 14.60
C SER A 119 -0.20 15.65 15.40
#